data_AF-A0A2S0XFL8-F1
#
_entry.id   AF-A0A2S0XFL8-F1
#
_cell.length_a   1.000
_cell.length_b   1.000
_cell.length_c   1.000
_cell.angle_alpha   90.00
_cell.angle_beta   90.00
_cell.angle_gamma   90.00
#
_symmetry.space_group_name_H-M   'P 1'
#
loop_
_entity.id
_entity.type
_entity.pdbx_description
1 polymer ?
#
loop_
_entity_poly.entity_id
_entity_poly.type
_entity_poly.pdbx_seq_one_letter_code
_entity_poly.pdbx_strand_id
1 'polypeptide(L)' 'MVVASGRSHRHVAAVADHLLKALKDAGLGTPRVEGMSGADWVLIDSGDVIVHVFRPEIREFYNIEKMWQAPDLEEETVH' A
#
# COMPACT_ATOMS: atom_id res chain seq x y z
N MET A 1 6.81 -2.95 -4.28
CA MET A 1 5.69 -2.63 -3.37
C MET A 1 5.68 -1.12 -3.13
N VAL A 2 4.50 -0.50 -3.10
CA VAL A 2 4.30 0.93 -2.78
C VAL A 2 3.46 1.03 -1.51
N VAL A 3 3.80 1.96 -0.62
CA VAL A 3 3.02 2.24 0.59
C VAL A 3 2.71 3.73 0.66
N ALA A 4 1.42 4.06 0.81
CA ALA A 4 0.91 5.42 0.93
C ALA A 4 0.04 5.57 2.19
N SER A 5 -0.16 6.81 2.63
CA SER A 5 -0.97 7.11 3.82
C SER A 5 -2.12 8.06 3.49
N GLY A 6 -3.31 7.81 4.06
CA GLY A 6 -4.48 8.65 3.97
C GLY A 6 -5.00 9.07 5.35
N ARG A 7 -5.13 10.37 5.59
CA ARG A 7 -5.56 10.97 6.87
C ARG A 7 -6.99 10.66 7.37
N SER A 8 -7.81 9.90 6.64
CA SER A 8 -9.16 9.50 7.05
C SER A 8 -9.68 8.37 6.15
N HIS A 9 -10.68 7.59 6.57
CA HIS A 9 -11.32 6.56 5.73
C HIS A 9 -11.70 7.08 4.34
N ARG A 10 -12.36 8.24 4.27
CA ARG A 10 -12.74 8.88 2.99
C ARG A 10 -11.53 9.21 2.11
N HIS A 11 -10.41 9.60 2.71
CA HIS A 11 -9.22 9.95 1.94
C HIS A 11 -8.53 8.67 1.40
N VAL A 12 -8.44 7.63 2.22
CA VAL A 12 -7.93 6.31 1.79
C VAL A 12 -8.78 5.77 0.63
N ALA A 13 -10.11 5.74 0.78
CA ALA A 13 -11.02 5.30 -0.27
C ALA A 13 -10.87 6.14 -1.54
N ALA A 14 -10.81 7.48 -1.43
CA ALA A 14 -10.65 8.35 -2.58
C ALA A 14 -9.32 8.15 -3.32
N VAL A 15 -8.21 7.93 -2.60
CA VAL A 15 -6.91 7.61 -3.21
C VAL A 15 -6.98 6.28 -3.94
N ALA A 16 -7.56 5.26 -3.32
CA ALA A 16 -7.74 3.95 -3.93
C ALA A 16 -8.60 4.03 -5.20
N ASP A 17 -9.78 4.64 -5.12
CA ASP A 17 -10.68 4.83 -6.27
C ASP A 17 -10.00 5.59 -7.42
N HIS A 18 -9.26 6.64 -7.10
CA HIS A 18 -8.53 7.42 -8.10
C HIS A 18 -7.46 6.57 -8.79
N LEU A 19 -6.71 5.75 -8.04
CA LEU A 19 -5.73 4.84 -8.60
C LEU A 19 -6.39 3.78 -9.50
N LEU A 20 -7.48 3.17 -9.05
CA LEU A 20 -8.23 2.18 -9.84
C LEU A 20 -8.72 2.77 -11.17
N LYS A 21 -9.24 3.99 -11.14
CA LYS A 21 -9.64 4.72 -12.34
C LYS A 21 -8.45 4.97 -13.26
N ALA A 22 -7.33 5.47 -12.72
CA ALA A 22 -6.14 5.75 -13.51
C ALA A 22 -5.57 4.49 -14.18
N LEU A 23 -5.52 3.35 -13.47
CA LEU A 23 -5.08 2.07 -14.02
C LEU A 23 -6.00 1.59 -15.14
N LYS A 24 -7.31 1.71 -14.95
CA LYS A 24 -8.31 1.37 -15.97
C LYS A 24 -8.17 2.26 -17.21
N ASP A 25 -8.06 3.58 -17.03
CA ASP A 25 -7.92 4.55 -18.12
C ASP A 25 -6.61 4.35 -18.89
N ALA A 26 -5.56 3.83 -18.24
CA ALA A 26 -4.30 3.43 -18.86
C ALA A 26 -4.34 2.05 -19.56
N GLY A 27 -5.46 1.32 -19.51
CA GLY A 27 -5.60 0.01 -20.12
C GLY A 27 -4.88 -1.13 -19.37
N LEU A 28 -4.50 -0.92 -18.10
CA LEU A 28 -3.73 -1.88 -17.29
C LEU A 28 -4.62 -2.92 -16.59
N GLY A 29 -5.84 -3.12 -17.08
CA GLY A 29 -6.78 -4.11 -16.57
C GLY A 29 -7.50 -3.70 -15.28
N THR A 30 -8.05 -4.70 -14.58
CA THR A 30 -8.77 -4.52 -13.31
C THR A 30 -7.96 -5.18 -12.20
N PRO A 31 -7.29 -4.41 -11.32
CA PRO A 31 -6.52 -4.97 -10.23
C PRO A 31 -7.44 -5.60 -9.18
N ARG A 32 -6.89 -6.52 -8.37
CA ARG A 32 -7.59 -7.04 -7.20
C ARG A 32 -7.50 -6.02 -6.06
N VAL A 33 -8.59 -5.89 -5.31
CA VAL A 33 -8.73 -4.89 -4.25
C VAL A 33 -9.25 -5.52 -2.99
N GLU A 34 -8.61 -5.22 -1.86
CA GLU A 34 -9.01 -5.67 -0.52
C GLU A 34 -9.15 -4.49 0.44
N GLY A 35 -10.02 -4.61 1.45
CA GLY A 35 -10.17 -3.62 2.51
C GLY A 35 -10.99 -2.36 2.16
N MET A 36 -11.47 -2.23 0.92
CA MET A 36 -12.14 -1.02 0.42
C MET A 36 -13.38 -0.58 1.21
N SER A 37 -14.17 -1.53 1.73
CA SER A 37 -15.41 -1.23 2.47
C SER A 37 -15.15 -0.54 3.81
N GLY A 38 -14.05 -0.87 4.49
CA GLY A 38 -13.62 -0.22 5.73
C GLY A 38 -12.73 0.99 5.48
N ALA A 39 -11.83 0.92 4.49
CA ALA A 39 -10.86 1.95 4.13
C ALA A 39 -9.92 2.38 5.29
N ASP A 40 -9.73 1.51 6.28
CA ASP A 40 -8.64 1.61 7.26
C ASP A 40 -7.29 1.24 6.66
N TRP A 41 -7.33 0.24 5.78
CA TRP A 41 -6.27 -0.22 4.91
C TRP A 41 -6.91 -0.66 3.60
N VAL A 42 -6.26 -0.32 2.49
CA VAL A 42 -6.64 -0.82 1.16
C VAL A 42 -5.40 -1.38 0.49
N LEU A 43 -5.51 -2.60 -0.04
CA LEU A 43 -4.51 -3.23 -0.89
C LEU A 43 -5.03 -3.28 -2.32
N ILE A 44 -4.19 -2.84 -3.25
CA ILE A 44 -4.44 -2.89 -4.68
C ILE A 44 -3.30 -3.70 -5.31
N ASP A 45 -3.65 -4.87 -5.84
CA ASP A 45 -2.73 -5.80 -6.50
C ASP A 45 -2.98 -5.74 -8.01
N SER A 46 -2.05 -5.12 -8.74
CA SER A 46 -2.07 -5.04 -10.21
C SER A 46 -1.15 -6.06 -10.87
N GLY A 47 -0.70 -7.10 -10.15
CA GLY A 47 0.27 -8.08 -10.62
C GLY A 47 1.71 -7.61 -10.46
N ASP A 48 2.14 -6.64 -11.27
CA ASP A 48 3.53 -6.16 -11.25
C ASP A 48 3.84 -5.24 -10.06
N VAL A 49 2.81 -4.52 -9.57
CA VAL A 49 2.93 -3.58 -8.46
C VAL A 49 1.80 -3.81 -7.47
N ILE A 50 2.18 -3.96 -6.20
CA ILE A 50 1.24 -3.98 -5.08
C ILE A 50 1.32 -2.64 -4.36
N VAL A 51 0.17 -1.98 -4.20
CA VAL A 51 0.03 -0.69 -3.52
C VAL A 51 -0.79 -0.89 -2.25
N HIS A 52 -0.24 -0.44 -1.12
CA HIS A 52 -0.95 -0.40 0.14
C HIS A 52 -1.24 1.06 0.52
N VAL A 53 -2.48 1.36 0.86
CA VAL A 53 -2.90 2.68 1.36
C VAL A 53 -3.43 2.50 2.78
N PHE A 54 -2.80 3.15 3.75
CA PHE A 54 -3.15 3.01 5.16
C PHE A 54 -3.63 4.32 5.78
N ARG A 55 -4.45 4.23 6.81
CA ARG A 55 -4.49 5.28 7.82
C ARG A 55 -3.20 5.26 8.65
N PRO A 56 -2.58 6.42 8.97
CA PRO A 56 -1.33 6.47 9.74
C PRO A 56 -1.34 5.60 11.00
N GLU A 57 -2.40 5.70 11.79
CA GLU A 57 -2.63 4.95 13.04
C GLU A 57 -2.70 3.42 12.82
N ILE A 58 -3.20 2.97 11.66
CA ILE A 58 -3.29 1.56 11.30
C ILE A 58 -1.94 1.06 10.79
N ARG A 59 -1.23 1.88 10.01
CA ARG A 59 0.13 1.58 9.52
C ARG A 59 1.10 1.33 10.67
N GLU A 60 1.07 2.20 11.68
CA GLU A 60 1.91 2.08 12.88
C GLU A 60 1.59 0.82 13.69
N PHE A 61 0.29 0.48 13.84
CA PHE A 61 -0.13 -0.71 14.58
C PHE A 61 0.30 -2.01 13.89
N TYR A 62 0.05 -2.15 12.59
CA TYR A 62 0.38 -3.39 11.85
C TYR A 62 1.86 -3.50 11.49
N ASN A 63 2.57 -2.37 11.41
CA ASN A 63 4.01 -2.27 11.18
C ASN A 63 4.55 -3.22 10.10
N ILE A 64 3.77 -3.40 9.03
CA ILE A 64 4.09 -4.36 7.97
C ILE A 64 5.44 -4.04 7.32
N GLU A 65 5.87 -2.79 7.34
CA GLU A 65 7.17 -2.38 6.79
C GLU A 65 8.34 -3.13 7.42
N LYS A 66 8.26 -3.52 8.70
CA LYS A 66 9.27 -4.37 9.34
C LYS A 66 9.38 -5.77 8.75
N MET A 67 8.30 -6.33 8.21
CA MET A 67 8.33 -7.66 7.58
C MET A 67 8.94 -7.64 6.18
N TRP A 68 8.92 -6.49 5.50
CA TRP A 68 9.51 -6.29 4.17
C TRP A 68 10.77 -5.41 4.20
N GLN A 69 11.25 -5.03 5.38
CA GLN A 69 12.60 -4.49 5.53
C GLN A 69 13.57 -5.59 5.11
N ALA A 70 14.40 -5.29 4.11
CA ALA A 70 15.60 -6.08 3.89
C ALA A 70 16.37 -6.12 5.23
N PRO A 71 16.99 -7.25 5.59
CA PRO A 71 17.89 -7.26 6.75
C PRO A 71 18.81 -6.06 6.61
N ASP A 72 19.00 -5.33 7.71
CA ASP A 72 19.96 -4.23 7.72
C ASP A 72 21.26 -4.82 7.18
N LEU A 73 21.72 -4.31 6.02
CA LEU A 73 23.11 -4.45 5.61
C LEU A 73 23.91 -3.50 6.51
N GLU A 74 23.81 -3.71 7.83
CA GLU A 74 24.81 -3.21 8.76
C GLU A 74 26.08 -3.96 8.40
N GLU A 75 26.96 -3.21 7.76
CA GLU A 75 28.32 -3.53 7.37
C GLU A 75 28.89 -4.67 8.20
N GLU A 76 29.14 -5.79 7.53
CA GLU A 76 30.15 -6.76 7.92
C GLU A 76 31.49 -6.02 7.91
N THR A 77 31.73 -5.19 8.93
CA THR A 77 33.03 -4.59 9.16
C THR A 77 33.90 -5.71 9.69
N VAL A 78 34.63 -6.28 8.75
CA VAL A 78 35.74 -7.21 8.90
C VAL A 78 36.48 -6.98 10.22
N HIS A 79 36.47 -7.99 11.08
CA HIS A 79 37.45 -8.17 12.16
C HIS A 79 38.33 -9.36 11.86
#